data_AF-A0A661VHV1-F1
#
_entry.id   AF-A0A661VHV1-F1
#
_cell.length_a   1.000
_cell.length_b   1.000
_cell.length_c   1.000
_cell.angle_alpha   90.00
_cell.angle_beta   90.00
_cell.angle_gamma   90.00
#
_symmetry.space_group_name_H-M   'P 1'
#
loop_
_entity.id
_entity.type
_entity.pdbx_description
1 polymer ?
#
loop_
_entity_poly.entity_id
_entity_poly.type
_entity_poly.pdbx_seq_one_letter_code
_entity_poly.pdbx_strand_id
1 'polypeptide(L)'
;MRRLVLVANVVIPIVIIGLFLGSDSRVTAGIAAARDTYPQISPSTVSATETLTLTAQIYLPLACKNFPLVIPEGKYLFVEYWTHSVLGVNCPVMCIDFPTYHFDPQSGELTSYTSNPPLLDDDVGYIGSGESLGGVGMGASSHLIRIQWCPWLEDDITLRSVDETGTVTLEREGEVIVLEANETWVSDEETEIWDGMEPECVVTSTHYITNYAFQDRDKIIYAWP
;
A
#
# COMPACT_ATOMS: atom_id res chain seq x y z
N MET A 1 0.27 -38.04 6.47
CA MET A 1 1.00 -37.46 7.63
C MET A 1 0.78 -35.96 7.60
N ARG A 2 0.02 -35.43 8.56
CA ARG A 2 -0.25 -33.98 8.71
C ARG A 2 0.95 -33.32 9.41
N ARG A 3 1.43 -32.19 8.90
CA ARG A 3 2.32 -31.30 9.67
C ARG A 3 1.49 -30.13 10.21
N LEU A 4 1.35 -30.10 11.54
CA LEU A 4 0.94 -28.92 12.29
C LEU A 4 2.07 -27.88 12.21
N VAL A 5 1.73 -26.63 11.90
CA VAL A 5 2.59 -25.48 12.19
C VAL A 5 2.01 -24.77 13.41
N LEU A 6 2.81 -24.73 14.47
CA LEU A 6 2.49 -24.11 15.75
C LEU A 6 3.10 -22.71 15.74
N VAL A 7 2.28 -21.66 15.65
CA VAL A 7 2.76 -20.27 15.76
C VAL A 7 2.78 -19.91 17.25
N ALA A 8 3.98 -19.88 17.83
CA ALA A 8 4.21 -19.40 19.18
C ALA A 8 4.27 -17.87 19.17
N ASN A 9 3.26 -17.21 19.74
CA ASN A 9 3.31 -15.79 20.04
C ASN A 9 4.24 -15.55 21.23
N VAL A 10 5.45 -15.07 20.98
CA VAL A 10 6.38 -14.59 22.01
C VAL A 10 6.05 -13.14 22.30
N VAL A 11 5.37 -12.91 23.43
CA VAL A 11 5.19 -11.57 24.01
C VAL A 11 6.44 -11.26 24.84
N ILE A 12 7.19 -10.24 24.45
CA ILE A 12 8.36 -9.73 25.20
C ILE A 12 7.87 -8.63 26.16
N PRO A 13 7.90 -8.82 27.49
CA PRO A 13 7.64 -7.73 28.41
C PRO A 13 8.89 -6.83 28.54
N ILE A 14 8.74 -5.56 28.19
CA ILE A 14 9.73 -4.51 28.46
C ILE A 14 9.66 -4.20 29.96
N VAL A 15 10.71 -4.54 30.70
CA VAL A 15 10.89 -4.19 32.12
C VAL A 15 11.60 -2.83 32.19
N ILE A 16 10.88 -1.80 32.63
CA ILE A 16 11.46 -0.49 32.97
C ILE A 16 12.01 -0.58 34.40
N ILE A 17 13.34 -0.55 34.53
CA ILE A 17 14.04 -0.48 35.82
C ILE A 17 14.13 0.99 36.24
N GLY A 18 13.32 1.38 37.23
CA GLY A 18 13.50 2.62 37.98
C GLY A 18 14.50 2.42 39.12
N LEU A 19 15.63 3.14 39.07
CA LEU A 19 16.56 3.26 40.18
C LEU A 19 15.91 4.10 41.31
N PHE A 20 15.66 3.47 42.47
CA PHE A 20 15.51 4.17 43.75
C PHE A 20 16.68 3.78 44.66
N LEU A 21 17.54 4.76 44.94
CA LEU A 21 18.50 4.74 46.04
C LEU A 21 17.83 5.39 47.26
N GLY A 22 17.85 4.72 48.41
CA GLY A 22 17.44 5.34 49.68
C GLY A 22 17.19 4.33 50.78
N SER A 23 18.20 4.13 51.62
CA SER A 23 18.32 3.18 52.73
C SER A 23 17.36 3.41 53.91
N ASP A 24 16.88 2.30 54.48
CA ASP A 24 16.28 2.18 55.81
C ASP A 24 17.26 2.55 56.94
N SER A 25 16.75 3.22 58.00
CA SER A 25 16.81 2.74 59.40
C SER A 25 16.35 3.79 60.44
N ARG A 26 15.19 3.53 61.04
CA ARG A 26 14.91 3.35 62.49
C ARG A 26 15.32 4.41 63.57
N VAL A 27 14.30 4.73 64.38
CA VAL A 27 14.25 5.00 65.85
C VAL A 27 14.02 6.45 66.35
N THR A 28 12.76 6.70 66.69
CA THR A 28 12.10 7.27 67.90
C THR A 28 12.77 8.28 68.86
N ALA A 29 11.94 9.29 69.19
CA ALA A 29 11.74 10.04 70.46
C ALA A 29 12.66 11.23 70.81
N GLY A 30 12.05 12.41 70.95
CA GLY A 30 12.66 13.57 71.61
C GLY A 30 11.81 14.83 71.52
N ILE A 31 11.18 15.19 72.64
CA ILE A 31 10.19 16.26 72.84
C ILE A 31 10.86 17.64 72.86
N ALA A 32 10.32 18.65 72.16
CA ALA A 32 10.27 20.04 72.64
C ALA A 32 9.45 20.95 71.70
N ALA A 33 8.62 21.78 72.33
CA ALA A 33 7.67 22.71 71.75
C ALA A 33 8.29 24.04 71.30
N ALA A 34 7.71 24.67 70.28
CA ALA A 34 7.47 26.12 70.25
C ALA A 34 6.47 26.47 69.13
N ARG A 35 5.57 27.39 69.47
CA ARG A 35 4.47 27.92 68.66
C ARG A 35 4.99 28.77 67.49
N ASP A 36 4.25 28.85 66.38
CA ASP A 36 3.41 30.02 66.04
C ASP A 36 2.93 30.01 64.58
N THR A 37 1.65 30.39 64.41
CA THR A 37 0.96 31.01 63.26
C THR A 37 0.81 30.31 61.89
N TYR A 38 -0.47 30.15 61.52
CA TYR A 38 -1.11 29.91 60.21
C TYR A 38 -0.59 30.79 59.04
N PRO A 39 -0.86 30.50 57.73
CA PRO A 39 -2.12 29.93 57.23
C PRO A 39 -2.03 28.79 56.19
N GLN A 40 -3.22 28.19 55.99
CA GLN A 40 -3.52 27.04 55.14
C GLN A 40 -3.11 27.24 53.68
N ILE A 41 -2.55 26.18 53.11
CA ILE A 41 -2.57 25.92 51.68
C ILE A 41 -3.11 24.49 51.52
N SER A 42 -4.32 24.37 50.99
CA SER A 42 -4.92 23.10 50.58
C SER A 42 -4.12 22.52 49.40
N PRO A 43 -3.67 21.26 49.45
CA PRO A 43 -3.18 20.59 48.26
C PRO A 43 -4.38 20.08 47.45
N SER A 44 -4.62 20.69 46.30
CA SER A 44 -5.50 20.13 45.27
C SER A 44 -4.87 18.84 44.75
N THR A 45 -5.56 17.73 44.95
CA THR A 45 -5.24 16.41 44.40
C THR A 45 -5.30 16.48 42.87
N VAL A 46 -4.14 16.44 42.20
CA VAL A 46 -4.08 16.22 40.75
C VAL A 46 -4.02 14.71 40.53
N SER A 47 -5.15 14.12 40.18
CA SER A 47 -5.22 12.78 39.62
C SER A 47 -5.23 12.92 38.10
N ALA A 48 -4.10 12.65 37.45
CA ALA A 48 -4.02 12.50 36.02
C ALA A 48 -3.51 11.09 35.73
N THR A 49 -4.44 10.17 35.55
CA THR A 49 -4.18 8.87 34.91
C THR A 49 -5.06 8.83 33.68
N GLU A 50 -4.62 9.49 32.61
CA GLU A 50 -5.20 9.30 31.29
C GLU A 50 -4.31 8.31 30.54
N THR A 51 -4.75 7.07 30.55
CA THR A 51 -4.28 6.02 29.65
C THR A 51 -4.73 6.40 28.25
N LEU A 52 -3.80 6.79 27.37
CA LEU A 52 -4.06 6.98 25.95
C LEU A 52 -4.38 5.60 25.32
N THR A 53 -5.65 5.22 25.34
CA THR A 53 -6.18 4.19 24.45
C THR A 53 -6.29 4.79 23.06
N LEU A 54 -5.25 4.61 22.26
CA LEU A 54 -5.31 4.79 20.81
C LEU A 54 -6.15 3.64 20.23
N THR A 55 -7.46 3.75 20.32
CA THR A 55 -8.36 2.99 19.45
C THR A 55 -8.15 3.53 18.04
N ALA A 56 -7.35 2.80 17.25
CA ALA A 56 -7.33 2.93 15.80
C ALA A 56 -8.76 2.74 15.30
N GLN A 57 -9.46 3.85 15.09
CA GLN A 57 -10.80 3.86 14.55
C GLN A 57 -10.71 3.50 13.08
N ILE A 58 -11.03 2.24 12.82
CA ILE A 58 -11.43 1.68 11.53
C ILE A 58 -12.59 2.52 11.00
N TYR A 59 -12.28 3.55 10.24
CA TYR A 59 -13.17 4.28 9.35
C TYR A 59 -12.28 5.03 8.35
N LEU A 60 -11.99 4.41 7.21
CA LEU A 60 -11.61 5.14 6.00
C LEU A 60 -12.83 5.20 5.04
N PRO A 61 -13.84 6.05 5.31
CA PRO A 61 -14.75 6.46 4.28
C PRO A 61 -14.12 7.67 3.55
N LEU A 62 -13.91 7.55 2.25
CA LEU A 62 -13.59 8.66 1.33
C LEU A 62 -12.21 9.36 1.50
N ALA A 63 -11.13 8.75 1.01
CA ALA A 63 -10.09 9.52 0.30
C ALA A 63 -10.42 9.32 -1.19
N CYS A 64 -11.03 10.27 -1.90
CA CYS A 64 -10.41 11.44 -2.53
C CYS A 64 -11.33 12.70 -2.49
N LYS A 65 -12.12 12.91 -1.42
CA LYS A 65 -13.11 14.01 -1.38
C LYS A 65 -12.71 15.28 -0.61
N ASN A 66 -11.63 15.24 0.18
CA ASN A 66 -11.25 16.35 1.07
C ASN A 66 -9.80 16.86 0.95
N PHE A 67 -8.98 16.28 0.06
CA PHE A 67 -7.68 16.85 -0.27
C PHE A 67 -7.68 17.19 -1.77
N PRO A 68 -7.35 18.43 -2.16
CA PRO A 68 -7.10 18.70 -3.56
C PRO A 68 -5.93 17.80 -3.97
N LEU A 69 -6.16 16.92 -4.94
CA LEU A 69 -5.07 16.19 -5.57
C LEU A 69 -4.17 17.23 -6.25
N VAL A 70 -2.97 17.41 -5.71
CA VAL A 70 -1.97 18.33 -6.27
C VAL A 70 -0.97 17.50 -7.06
N ILE A 71 -1.12 17.51 -8.38
CA ILE A 71 -0.10 16.97 -9.29
C ILE A 71 0.99 18.04 -9.44
N PRO A 72 2.28 17.73 -9.20
CA PRO A 72 3.34 18.70 -9.43
C PRO A 72 3.37 19.18 -10.89
N GLU A 73 3.76 20.43 -11.11
CA GLU A 73 3.83 21.01 -12.45
C GLU A 73 4.73 20.18 -13.38
N GLY A 74 4.27 19.90 -14.59
CA GLY A 74 5.00 19.10 -15.57
C GLY A 74 5.09 17.60 -15.24
N LYS A 75 4.42 17.13 -14.17
CA LYS A 75 4.40 15.72 -13.77
C LYS A 75 3.07 15.05 -14.05
N TYR A 76 3.07 13.73 -14.10
CA TYR A 76 1.88 12.89 -14.14
C TYR A 76 2.09 11.66 -13.24
N LEU A 77 1.00 11.11 -12.68
CA LEU A 77 1.07 9.87 -11.93
C LEU A 77 1.16 8.67 -12.89
N PHE A 78 2.03 7.71 -12.60
CA PHE A 78 2.02 6.41 -13.27
C PHE A 78 1.96 5.26 -12.25
N VAL A 79 0.93 4.43 -12.38
CA VAL A 79 0.74 3.19 -11.62
C VAL A 79 0.52 2.07 -12.62
N GLU A 80 1.13 0.92 -12.39
CA GLU A 80 1.02 -0.26 -13.26
C GLU A 80 0.47 -1.44 -12.48
N TYR A 81 -0.56 -2.09 -13.03
CA TYR A 81 -0.98 -3.42 -12.61
C TYR A 81 -0.56 -4.45 -13.65
N TRP A 82 -0.07 -5.61 -13.20
CA TRP A 82 0.35 -6.67 -14.09
C TRP A 82 -0.02 -8.04 -13.53
N THR A 83 -0.55 -8.92 -14.38
CA THR A 83 -0.79 -10.31 -14.02
C THR A 83 0.21 -11.21 -14.76
N HIS A 84 0.93 -12.05 -14.03
CA HIS A 84 1.71 -13.13 -14.63
C HIS A 84 1.01 -14.47 -14.40
N SER A 85 0.63 -15.15 -15.48
CA SER A 85 -0.06 -16.45 -15.41
C SER A 85 0.79 -17.57 -16.01
N VAL A 86 1.02 -18.61 -15.22
CA VAL A 86 1.73 -19.83 -15.64
C VAL A 86 0.70 -20.89 -16.01
N LEU A 87 0.67 -21.27 -17.28
CA LEU A 87 -0.24 -22.31 -17.80
C LEU A 87 0.39 -23.69 -17.62
N GLY A 88 -0.33 -24.59 -16.94
CA GLY A 88 0.07 -25.98 -16.75
C GLY A 88 0.15 -26.78 -18.06
N VAL A 89 0.79 -27.96 -18.01
CA VAL A 89 1.09 -28.80 -19.19
C VAL A 89 -0.15 -29.29 -19.97
N ASN A 90 -1.32 -29.26 -19.33
CA ASN A 90 -2.58 -29.69 -19.92
C ASN A 90 -3.37 -28.52 -20.52
N CYS A 91 -2.90 -27.29 -20.35
CA CYS A 91 -3.53 -26.11 -20.91
C CYS A 91 -3.29 -26.01 -22.41
N PRO A 92 -4.19 -25.34 -23.15
CA PRO A 92 -3.94 -25.03 -24.55
C PRO A 92 -2.72 -24.12 -24.63
N VAL A 93 -1.89 -24.33 -25.65
CA VAL A 93 -0.80 -23.40 -25.96
C VAL A 93 -1.43 -22.07 -26.37
N MET A 94 -1.12 -21.02 -25.62
CA MET A 94 -1.60 -19.67 -25.87
C MET A 94 -0.43 -18.72 -26.09
N CYS A 95 -0.54 -17.90 -27.13
CA CYS A 95 0.40 -16.83 -27.42
C CYS A 95 -0.38 -15.52 -27.47
N ILE A 96 -0.01 -14.56 -26.62
CA ILE A 96 -0.57 -13.20 -26.63
C ILE A 96 0.51 -12.21 -27.06
N ASP A 97 0.19 -11.29 -27.96
CA ASP A 97 1.15 -10.32 -28.48
C ASP A 97 0.43 -9.02 -28.84
N PHE A 98 -0.08 -8.35 -27.80
CA PHE A 98 -0.84 -7.12 -27.92
C PHE A 98 -0.36 -6.04 -26.92
N PRO A 99 0.94 -5.71 -26.86
CA PRO A 99 1.40 -4.61 -26.02
C PRO A 99 0.97 -3.26 -26.61
N THR A 100 0.36 -2.40 -25.79
CA THR A 100 -0.05 -1.06 -26.22
C THR A 100 0.86 0.06 -25.71
N TYR A 101 1.77 -0.24 -24.80
CA TYR A 101 2.75 0.70 -24.28
C TYR A 101 4.01 -0.03 -23.76
N HIS A 102 5.05 0.76 -23.50
CA HIS A 102 6.25 0.35 -22.76
C HIS A 102 6.65 1.47 -21.81
N PHE A 103 7.01 1.10 -20.57
CA PHE A 103 7.61 2.01 -19.60
C PHE A 103 9.01 1.52 -19.24
N ASP A 104 9.99 2.42 -19.32
CA ASP A 104 11.34 2.17 -18.83
C ASP A 104 11.53 2.85 -17.47
N PRO A 105 11.57 2.08 -16.35
CA PRO A 105 11.70 2.66 -15.01
C PRO A 105 13.07 3.31 -14.76
N GLN A 106 14.09 3.04 -15.58
CA GLN A 106 15.41 3.67 -15.42
C GLN A 106 15.43 5.10 -15.99
N SER A 107 14.82 5.30 -17.15
CA SER A 107 14.74 6.63 -17.80
C SER A 107 13.50 7.42 -17.40
N GLY A 108 12.42 6.73 -17.01
CA GLY A 108 11.08 7.29 -16.82
C GLY A 108 10.35 7.54 -18.14
N GLU A 109 10.81 6.95 -19.24
CA GLU A 109 10.17 7.07 -20.56
C GLU A 109 8.94 6.17 -20.66
N LEU A 110 7.81 6.77 -21.02
CA LEU A 110 6.56 6.05 -21.31
C LEU A 110 6.27 6.19 -22.81
N THR A 111 6.41 5.09 -23.54
CA THR A 111 6.03 5.04 -24.96
C THR A 111 4.65 4.41 -25.11
N SER A 112 3.68 5.15 -25.65
CA SER A 112 2.37 4.65 -26.04
C SER A 112 2.38 4.27 -27.53
N TYR A 113 2.02 3.04 -27.86
CA TYR A 113 1.98 2.49 -29.23
C TYR A 113 0.59 2.55 -29.88
N THR A 114 -0.43 2.94 -29.11
CA THR A 114 -1.80 3.09 -29.59
C THR A 114 -2.20 4.55 -29.69
N SER A 115 -3.36 4.78 -30.32
CA SER A 115 -3.99 6.11 -30.45
C SER A 115 -4.59 6.62 -29.14
N ASN A 116 -3.97 6.32 -28.00
CA ASN A 116 -4.39 6.88 -26.72
C ASN A 116 -4.29 8.41 -26.80
N PRO A 117 -5.35 9.14 -26.39
CA PRO A 117 -5.29 10.59 -26.38
C PRO A 117 -4.17 11.01 -25.43
N PRO A 118 -3.37 12.03 -25.80
CA PRO A 118 -2.41 12.61 -24.89
C PRO A 118 -3.05 13.07 -23.59
N LEU A 119 -2.26 13.07 -22.52
CA LEU A 119 -2.65 13.72 -21.27
C LEU A 119 -2.91 15.21 -21.51
N LEU A 120 -4.02 15.69 -20.99
CA LEU A 120 -4.31 17.11 -20.82
C LEU A 120 -3.64 17.61 -19.53
N ASP A 121 -3.52 18.93 -19.40
CA ASP A 121 -2.82 19.56 -18.27
C ASP A 121 -3.49 19.24 -16.91
N ASP A 122 -4.80 18.99 -16.91
CA ASP A 122 -5.61 18.68 -15.72
C ASP A 122 -5.79 17.17 -15.47
N ASP A 123 -5.32 16.30 -16.38
CA ASP A 123 -5.35 14.86 -16.16
C ASP A 123 -4.36 14.46 -15.05
N VAL A 124 -4.72 13.48 -14.24
CA VAL A 124 -3.89 12.95 -13.14
C VAL A 124 -2.68 12.20 -13.69
N GLY A 125 -2.89 11.37 -14.71
CA GLY A 125 -1.84 10.57 -15.32
C GLY A 125 -2.36 9.32 -16.03
N TYR A 126 -1.61 8.22 -15.94
CA TYR A 126 -1.95 6.95 -16.58
C TYR A 126 -1.95 5.80 -15.58
N ILE A 127 -2.85 4.84 -15.79
CA ILE A 127 -2.74 3.49 -15.27
C ILE A 127 -2.36 2.56 -16.41
N GLY A 128 -1.22 1.89 -16.24
CA GLY A 128 -0.82 0.77 -17.05
C GLY A 128 -1.46 -0.51 -16.54
N SER A 129 -1.91 -1.36 -17.45
CA SER A 129 -2.41 -2.68 -17.15
C SER A 129 -1.84 -3.71 -18.12
N GLY A 130 -1.78 -4.96 -17.72
CA GLY A 130 -1.40 -6.02 -18.65
C GLY A 130 -1.31 -7.39 -18.03
N GLU A 131 -1.05 -8.35 -18.91
CA GLU A 131 -0.82 -9.74 -18.56
C GLU A 131 0.33 -10.33 -19.36
N SER A 132 0.97 -11.33 -18.77
CA SER A 132 2.01 -12.12 -19.41
C SER A 132 1.80 -13.60 -19.13
N LEU A 133 2.13 -14.44 -20.11
CA LEU A 133 1.96 -15.88 -20.00
C LEU A 133 3.31 -16.61 -19.87
N GLY A 134 3.32 -17.65 -19.05
CA GLY A 134 4.41 -18.62 -18.92
C GLY A 134 3.93 -20.07 -18.99
N GLY A 135 4.83 -21.02 -18.73
CA GLY A 135 4.54 -22.44 -18.83
C GLY A 135 4.40 -22.89 -20.29
N VAL A 136 3.22 -23.41 -20.67
CA VAL A 136 2.90 -23.69 -22.08
C VAL A 136 2.41 -22.44 -22.84
N GLY A 137 2.19 -21.32 -22.15
CA GLY A 137 1.85 -20.03 -22.75
C GLY A 137 3.08 -19.15 -23.01
N MET A 138 2.92 -18.10 -23.81
CA MET A 138 3.96 -17.10 -24.05
C MET A 138 3.40 -15.71 -24.43
N GLY A 139 4.24 -14.70 -24.27
CA GLY A 139 3.99 -13.33 -24.71
C GLY A 139 3.25 -12.48 -23.68
N ALA A 140 2.85 -11.27 -24.09
CA ALA A 140 2.19 -10.29 -23.23
C ALA A 140 1.12 -9.47 -23.97
N SER A 141 0.14 -8.98 -23.23
CA SER A 141 -0.80 -7.95 -23.67
C SER A 141 -0.80 -6.82 -22.63
N SER A 142 -1.02 -5.58 -23.08
CA SER A 142 -1.07 -4.45 -22.16
C SER A 142 -2.06 -3.39 -22.63
N HIS A 143 -2.54 -2.57 -21.70
CA HIS A 143 -3.40 -1.42 -21.96
C HIS A 143 -2.91 -0.23 -21.14
N LEU A 144 -3.07 0.97 -21.69
CA LEU A 144 -2.72 2.21 -20.99
C LEU A 144 -3.97 3.09 -20.94
N ILE A 145 -4.43 3.40 -19.74
CA ILE A 145 -5.69 4.12 -19.51
C ILE A 145 -5.41 5.46 -18.85
N ARG A 146 -5.99 6.52 -19.42
CA ARG A 146 -5.88 7.88 -18.91
C ARG A 146 -6.72 8.07 -17.66
N ILE A 147 -6.13 8.60 -16.60
CA ILE A 147 -6.79 8.95 -15.35
C ILE A 147 -7.05 10.46 -15.33
N GLN A 148 -8.32 10.83 -15.28
CA GLN A 148 -8.72 12.25 -15.27
C GLN A 148 -9.10 12.75 -13.87
N TRP A 149 -9.46 11.84 -12.97
CA TRP A 149 -9.87 12.16 -11.61
C TRP A 149 -9.53 11.03 -10.65
N CYS A 150 -9.44 11.36 -9.37
CA CYS A 150 -9.34 10.43 -8.26
C CYS A 150 -10.58 10.60 -7.35
N PRO A 151 -11.20 9.52 -6.85
CA PRO A 151 -10.82 8.13 -7.02
C PRO A 151 -11.13 7.61 -8.44
N TRP A 152 -10.41 6.59 -8.87
CA TRP A 152 -10.57 5.93 -10.17
C TRP A 152 -10.79 4.44 -9.97
N LEU A 153 -11.60 3.81 -10.83
CA LEU A 153 -12.00 2.41 -10.75
C LEU A 153 -11.95 1.80 -12.14
N GLU A 154 -11.31 0.64 -12.26
CA GLU A 154 -11.33 -0.22 -13.44
C GLU A 154 -11.17 -1.66 -12.97
N ASP A 155 -12.00 -2.55 -13.52
CA ASP A 155 -12.01 -3.97 -13.19
C ASP A 155 -11.97 -4.24 -11.67
N ASP A 156 -10.90 -4.89 -11.19
CA ASP A 156 -10.68 -5.31 -9.82
C ASP A 156 -9.83 -4.32 -8.98
N ILE A 157 -9.42 -3.18 -9.57
CA ILE A 157 -8.57 -2.18 -8.92
C ILE A 157 -9.29 -0.82 -8.76
N THR A 158 -9.22 -0.28 -7.56
CA THR A 158 -9.62 1.09 -7.25
C THR A 158 -8.44 1.92 -6.79
N LEU A 159 -8.08 2.96 -7.52
CA LEU A 159 -7.22 4.03 -7.02
C LEU A 159 -8.04 4.94 -6.11
N ARG A 160 -7.83 4.83 -4.80
CA ARG A 160 -8.58 5.59 -3.80
C ARG A 160 -7.99 6.98 -3.60
N SER A 161 -6.68 7.08 -3.42
CA SER A 161 -6.01 8.37 -3.19
C SER A 161 -4.56 8.38 -3.63
N VAL A 162 -4.06 9.60 -3.83
CA VAL A 162 -2.67 9.92 -4.13
C VAL A 162 -2.33 11.14 -3.28
N ASP A 163 -1.21 11.10 -2.56
CA ASP A 163 -0.75 12.25 -1.77
C ASP A 163 0.31 13.09 -2.51
N GLU A 164 0.78 14.15 -1.87
CA GLU A 164 1.78 15.08 -2.43
C GLU A 164 3.16 14.46 -2.65
N THR A 165 3.45 13.32 -2.01
CA THR A 165 4.70 12.57 -2.19
C THR A 165 4.63 11.57 -3.35
N GLY A 166 3.43 11.37 -3.90
CA GLY A 166 3.15 10.34 -4.90
C GLY A 166 2.88 8.98 -4.27
N THR A 167 2.65 8.90 -2.96
CA THR A 167 2.18 7.67 -2.31
C THR A 167 0.74 7.42 -2.71
N VAL A 168 0.44 6.18 -3.11
CA VAL A 168 -0.89 5.79 -3.58
C VAL A 168 -1.57 4.87 -2.57
N THR A 169 -2.88 5.02 -2.43
CA THR A 169 -3.74 4.04 -1.75
C THR A 169 -4.66 3.43 -2.79
N LEU A 170 -4.55 2.11 -2.93
CA LEU A 170 -5.28 1.28 -3.85
C LEU A 170 -6.16 0.30 -3.07
N GLU A 171 -7.15 -0.25 -3.74
CA GLU A 171 -7.90 -1.40 -3.24
C GLU A 171 -8.06 -2.43 -4.34
N ARG A 172 -7.76 -3.69 -4.02
CA ARG A 172 -8.00 -4.85 -4.86
C ARG A 172 -8.72 -5.91 -4.05
N GLU A 173 -9.85 -6.42 -4.55
CA GLU A 173 -10.64 -7.48 -3.89
C GLU A 173 -10.98 -7.20 -2.40
N GLY A 174 -11.08 -5.92 -2.03
CA GLY A 174 -11.32 -5.49 -0.64
C GLY A 174 -10.07 -5.41 0.25
N GLU A 175 -8.90 -5.79 -0.25
CA GLU A 175 -7.60 -5.49 0.38
C GLU A 175 -7.22 -4.04 0.09
N VAL A 176 -6.85 -3.28 1.14
CA VAL A 176 -6.32 -1.93 1.00
C VAL A 176 -4.80 -2.00 0.92
N ILE A 177 -4.25 -1.48 -0.16
CA ILE A 177 -2.82 -1.52 -0.49
C ILE A 177 -2.30 -0.08 -0.48
N VAL A 178 -1.22 0.18 0.25
CA VAL A 178 -0.54 1.48 0.29
C VAL A 178 0.86 1.29 -0.25
N LEU A 179 1.24 2.10 -1.23
CA LEU A 179 2.54 2.03 -1.89
C LEU A 179 3.17 3.42 -1.92
N GLU A 180 4.34 3.55 -1.30
CA GLU A 180 5.22 4.70 -1.49
C GLU A 180 5.76 4.71 -2.93
N ALA A 181 6.52 5.76 -3.27
CA ALA A 181 7.10 5.88 -4.60
C ALA A 181 8.10 4.75 -4.91
N ASN A 182 7.90 4.10 -6.05
CA ASN A 182 8.65 2.95 -6.57
C ASN A 182 8.49 1.67 -5.76
N GLU A 183 7.46 1.56 -4.92
CA GLU A 183 7.11 0.30 -4.28
C GLU A 183 6.25 -0.57 -5.18
N THR A 184 6.43 -1.88 -5.02
CA THR A 184 5.63 -2.90 -5.69
C THR A 184 4.99 -3.80 -4.64
N TRP A 185 3.66 -3.94 -4.72
CA TRP A 185 2.93 -5.00 -4.03
C TRP A 185 2.85 -6.23 -4.95
N VAL A 186 2.92 -7.41 -4.34
CA VAL A 186 2.84 -8.70 -5.03
C VAL A 186 1.85 -9.58 -4.28
N SER A 187 0.89 -10.17 -4.99
CA SER A 187 -0.06 -11.11 -4.41
C SER A 187 0.61 -12.43 -4.02
N ASP A 188 -0.08 -13.19 -3.16
CA ASP A 188 0.15 -14.64 -3.11
C ASP A 188 -0.21 -15.28 -4.46
N GLU A 189 0.30 -16.49 -4.71
CA GLU A 189 -0.07 -17.26 -5.90
C GLU A 189 -1.54 -17.71 -5.84
N GLU A 190 -2.30 -17.36 -6.86
CA GLU A 190 -3.70 -17.76 -7.02
C GLU A 190 -3.79 -18.89 -8.05
N THR A 191 -4.53 -19.97 -7.77
CA THR A 191 -4.66 -21.10 -8.69
C THR A 191 -6.11 -21.28 -9.12
N GLU A 192 -6.31 -21.35 -10.43
CA GLU A 192 -7.59 -21.62 -11.08
C GLU A 192 -7.51 -22.92 -11.89
N ILE A 193 -8.63 -23.65 -11.96
CA ILE A 193 -8.81 -24.79 -12.86
C ILE A 193 -9.79 -24.37 -13.94
N TRP A 194 -9.36 -24.41 -15.19
CA TRP A 194 -10.23 -24.11 -16.33
C TRP A 194 -11.05 -25.35 -16.68
N ASP A 195 -12.35 -25.25 -16.39
CA ASP A 195 -13.34 -26.29 -16.68
C ASP A 195 -13.47 -26.57 -18.19
N GLY A 196 -13.88 -27.79 -18.54
CA GLY A 196 -14.16 -28.17 -19.93
C GLY A 196 -12.95 -28.72 -20.69
N MET A 197 -11.83 -28.97 -20.01
CA MET A 197 -10.66 -29.65 -20.56
C MET A 197 -10.33 -30.91 -19.75
N GLU A 198 -10.07 -32.03 -20.43
CA GLU A 198 -9.58 -33.27 -19.83
C GLU A 198 -8.24 -33.69 -20.46
N PRO A 199 -7.15 -33.82 -19.70
CA PRO A 199 -7.01 -33.47 -18.28
C PRO A 199 -7.18 -31.97 -18.00
N GLU A 200 -7.52 -31.62 -16.77
CA GLU A 200 -7.76 -30.24 -16.32
C GLU A 200 -6.56 -29.32 -16.60
N CYS A 201 -6.85 -28.13 -17.12
CA CYS A 201 -5.88 -27.04 -17.25
C CYS A 201 -5.82 -26.28 -15.93
N VAL A 202 -4.63 -26.25 -15.33
CA VAL A 202 -4.36 -25.51 -14.09
C VAL A 202 -3.56 -24.27 -14.46
N VAL A 203 -4.03 -23.10 -14.01
CA VAL A 203 -3.38 -21.82 -14.20
C VAL A 203 -3.01 -21.25 -12.83
N THR A 204 -1.76 -20.84 -12.66
CA THR A 204 -1.29 -20.16 -11.45
C THR A 204 -0.94 -18.72 -11.80
N SER A 205 -1.56 -17.76 -11.12
CA SER A 205 -1.42 -16.33 -11.36
C SER A 205 -0.74 -15.63 -10.18
N THR A 206 0.08 -14.63 -10.50
CA THR A 206 0.65 -13.69 -9.55
C THR A 206 0.35 -12.28 -10.04
N HIS A 207 -0.19 -11.44 -9.16
CA HIS A 207 -0.53 -10.06 -9.46
C HIS A 207 0.52 -9.12 -8.88
N TYR A 208 0.85 -8.10 -9.66
CA TYR A 208 1.80 -7.06 -9.32
C TYR A 208 1.11 -5.71 -9.42
N ILE A 209 1.39 -4.83 -8.48
CA ILE A 209 0.97 -3.44 -8.51
C ILE A 209 2.20 -2.60 -8.18
N THR A 210 2.67 -1.81 -9.14
CA THR A 210 3.84 -0.94 -8.98
C THR A 210 3.41 0.51 -9.03
N ASN A 211 3.79 1.27 -8.00
CA ASN A 211 3.62 2.72 -7.98
C ASN A 211 4.89 3.39 -8.48
N TYR A 212 4.93 3.83 -9.74
CA TYR A 212 6.06 4.62 -10.24
C TYR A 212 5.97 6.10 -9.82
N ALA A 213 4.95 6.51 -9.05
CA ALA A 213 4.74 7.86 -8.56
C ALA A 213 4.69 8.91 -9.69
N PHE A 214 5.17 10.12 -9.40
CA PHE A 214 5.12 11.26 -10.32
C PHE A 214 6.28 11.24 -11.34
N GLN A 215 5.94 10.95 -12.59
CA GLN A 215 6.83 10.90 -13.75
C GLN A 215 6.80 12.20 -14.56
N ASP A 216 7.83 12.46 -15.36
CA ASP A 216 7.93 13.68 -16.18
C ASP A 216 7.04 13.58 -17.44
N ARG A 217 6.17 14.57 -17.67
CA ARG A 217 5.28 14.58 -18.85
C ARG A 217 6.03 14.70 -20.17
N ASP A 218 7.20 15.34 -20.17
CA ASP A 218 8.04 15.50 -21.35
C ASP A 218 8.74 14.20 -21.79
N LYS A 219 8.66 13.15 -20.96
CA LYS A 219 9.13 11.79 -21.28
C LYS A 219 8.06 10.86 -21.83
N ILE A 220 6.85 11.37 -22.11
CA ILE A 220 5.81 10.58 -22.76
C ILE A 220 6.00 10.66 -24.27
N ILE A 221 6.20 9.51 -24.91
CA ILE A 221 6.31 9.37 -26.36
C ILE A 221 5.02 8.79 -26.91
N TYR A 222 4.28 9.60 -27.66
CA TYR A 222 3.11 9.14 -28.41
C TYR A 222 3.58 8.64 -29.78
N ALA A 223 3.93 7.36 -29.85
CA ALA A 223 4.28 6.70 -31.09
C ALA A 223 2.99 6.44 -31.88
N TRP A 224 2.66 7.35 -32.80
CA TRP A 224 1.63 7.09 -33.80
C TRP A 224 2.07 5.92 -34.68
N PRO A 225 1.18 5.00 -35.06
CA PRO A 225 1.40 4.17 -36.24
C PRO A 225 1.46 5.02 -37.52
#